data_AF-A0A933H9G5-F1
#
_entry.id   AF-A0A933H9G5-F1
#
_cell.length_a   1.000
_cell.length_b   1.000
_cell.length_c   1.000
_cell.angle_alpha   90.00
_cell.angle_beta   90.00
_cell.angle_gamma   90.00
#
_symmetry.space_group_name_H-M   'P 1'
#
loop_
_entity.id
_entity.type
_entity.pdbx_description
1 polymer ?
#
loop_
_entity_poly.entity_id
_entity_poly.type
_entity_poly.pdbx_seq_one_letter_code
_entity_poly.pdbx_strand_id
1 'polypeptide(L)'
;MPIVTQVGDVAPSQPEGEGEAQSSVPDVLAILPLRGVVVYPLTVVPLTVGQPRSMKLVDDASLGQRIIGLVTSKNPELENPMPDDLYGVGTAAQVLRLIRAPDGTLRLLVQGIARFKVDEFIETEPYIKARVSLIPEKDVVEDDGLEVEATTRSVIEQFQRLSELVPSIPNELLSSALNVDDPRQLAYTIATFIRITVPDAQRLLEIDSVLDKLKTLLGLLSKEVEVLELGRKIQQDAHGEIEKVQRDYFLREQMKAIQRELGERDEGAVEADEFRKKIETLNLPEEASKEATRELDRLAKLPSSSAEYGVIRTYLDWIASLPWNTATTDNLDVAHAREVLNEDHYGLKDIKDRILEFLAVRKLRLERKEEREKTQSSDHIRREREGVILCFVGPPGVGKTSLGQSIARAMGRKFVRLSLGGVRDEAEIRGFRRTYIGSMPGRVIQSLRRTESKNPVFMLDEVDKLASDYRGDPASALLELLDPE
;
A
#
# COMPACT_ATOMS: atom_id res chain seq x y z
N MET A 1 58.00 -47.42 -9.37
CA MET A 1 58.10 -47.90 -7.97
C MET A 1 58.11 -46.67 -7.06
N PRO A 2 57.02 -46.40 -6.34
CA PRO A 2 56.96 -45.35 -5.34
C PRO A 2 57.50 -45.86 -4.00
N ILE A 3 58.11 -44.96 -3.22
CA ILE A 3 58.48 -45.22 -1.83
C ILE A 3 57.25 -44.92 -0.97
N VAL A 4 56.75 -45.97 -0.32
CA VAL A 4 55.67 -45.95 0.65
C VAL A 4 56.23 -45.44 1.98
N THR A 5 55.55 -44.49 2.63
CA THR A 5 55.77 -44.20 4.04
C THR A 5 54.42 -44.29 4.75
N GLN A 6 54.32 -45.27 5.65
CA GLN A 6 53.14 -45.61 6.43
C GLN A 6 52.78 -44.49 7.38
N VAL A 7 51.51 -44.08 7.38
CA VAL A 7 50.91 -43.28 8.46
C VAL A 7 50.37 -44.29 9.48
N GLY A 8 50.93 -44.26 10.69
CA GLY A 8 50.48 -45.10 11.80
C GLY A 8 49.15 -44.61 12.37
N ASP A 9 48.26 -45.57 12.64
CA ASP A 9 47.03 -45.40 13.42
C ASP A 9 47.35 -44.81 14.81
N VAL A 10 46.77 -43.66 15.11
CA VAL A 10 46.62 -43.16 16.47
C VAL A 10 45.13 -43.19 16.78
N ALA A 11 44.73 -44.16 17.61
CA ALA A 11 43.37 -44.24 18.13
C ALA A 11 43.04 -42.95 18.92
N PRO A 12 41.81 -42.41 18.83
CA PRO A 12 41.42 -41.27 19.63
C PRO A 12 41.29 -41.71 21.09
N SER A 13 42.13 -41.13 21.94
CA SER A 13 41.95 -41.14 23.39
C SER A 13 40.67 -40.36 23.73
N GLN A 14 39.83 -40.94 24.57
CA GLN A 14 38.67 -40.27 25.15
C GLN A 14 39.14 -39.04 25.93
N PRO A 15 38.48 -37.88 25.81
CA PRO A 15 38.80 -36.75 26.68
C PRO A 15 38.25 -37.03 28.08
N GLU A 16 39.15 -37.29 29.01
CA GLU A 16 38.90 -37.28 30.45
C GLU A 16 38.61 -35.84 30.91
N GLY A 17 37.50 -35.66 31.64
CA GLY A 17 37.37 -34.66 32.72
C GLY A 17 36.94 -33.22 32.38
N GLU A 18 35.64 -32.93 32.49
CA GLU A 18 35.07 -31.57 32.59
C GLU A 18 35.58 -30.77 33.83
N GLY A 19 36.24 -31.45 34.78
CA GLY A 19 36.71 -30.86 36.03
C GLY A 19 37.98 -30.00 35.96
N GLU A 20 38.83 -30.16 34.94
CA GLU A 20 40.11 -29.41 34.89
C GLU A 20 39.96 -28.01 34.30
N ALA A 21 39.06 -27.79 33.34
CA ALA A 21 38.90 -26.50 32.66
C ALA A 21 38.35 -25.38 33.56
N GLN A 22 37.47 -25.71 34.51
CA GLN A 22 36.86 -24.74 35.45
C GLN A 22 37.88 -24.13 36.42
N SER A 23 39.01 -24.80 36.67
CA SER A 23 40.05 -24.36 37.60
C SER A 23 41.06 -23.35 37.02
N SER A 24 40.89 -22.97 35.74
CA SER A 24 41.89 -22.20 34.98
C SER A 24 41.52 -20.74 34.71
N VAL A 25 40.29 -20.31 35.01
CA VAL A 25 39.84 -18.92 34.74
C VAL A 25 40.21 -18.01 35.92
N PRO A 26 40.99 -16.93 35.72
CA PRO A 26 41.31 -15.98 36.78
C PRO A 26 40.09 -15.21 37.30
N ASP A 27 40.10 -14.88 38.60
CA ASP A 27 39.08 -14.01 39.24
C ASP A 27 38.99 -12.61 38.61
N VAL A 28 40.07 -12.16 37.96
CA VAL A 28 40.16 -10.87 37.28
C VAL A 28 40.49 -11.08 35.82
N LEU A 29 39.57 -10.69 34.94
CA LEU A 29 39.74 -10.79 33.50
C LEU A 29 39.90 -9.43 32.84
N ALA A 30 40.77 -9.38 31.85
CA ALA A 30 40.78 -8.30 30.87
C ALA A 30 39.56 -8.47 29.96
N ILE A 31 38.68 -7.47 29.95
CA ILE A 31 37.40 -7.50 29.23
C ILE A 31 37.58 -6.86 27.85
N LEU A 32 37.35 -7.65 26.81
CA LEU A 32 37.26 -7.22 25.43
C LEU A 32 35.78 -6.99 25.07
N PRO A 33 35.37 -5.73 24.84
CA PRO A 33 34.02 -5.43 24.38
C PRO A 33 33.80 -5.92 22.95
N LEU A 34 32.71 -6.66 22.73
CA LEU A 34 32.30 -7.15 21.42
C LEU A 34 31.15 -6.32 20.86
N ARG A 35 31.22 -5.96 19.57
CA ARG A 35 30.15 -5.28 18.84
C ARG A 35 29.40 -6.26 17.97
N GLY A 36 28.08 -6.29 18.12
CA GLY A 36 27.21 -7.03 17.20
C GLY A 36 27.34 -8.55 17.25
N VAL A 37 28.13 -9.10 18.18
CA VAL A 37 28.35 -10.55 18.31
C VAL A 37 28.41 -10.95 19.79
N VAL A 38 27.85 -12.12 20.09
CA VAL A 38 27.94 -12.83 21.37
C VAL A 38 28.75 -14.09 21.12
N VAL A 39 29.77 -14.34 21.92
CA VAL A 39 30.59 -15.56 21.83
C VAL A 39 30.11 -16.52 22.91
N TYR A 40 29.86 -17.77 22.53
CA TYR A 40 29.36 -18.80 23.43
C TYR A 40 30.47 -19.72 23.94
N PRO A 41 30.29 -20.39 25.09
CA PRO A 41 31.14 -21.49 25.52
C PRO A 41 31.21 -22.61 24.46
N LEU A 42 32.33 -23.34 24.45
CA LEU A 42 32.56 -24.51 23.58
C LEU A 42 32.61 -24.22 22.07
N THR A 43 32.49 -22.96 21.66
CA THR A 43 32.58 -22.56 20.25
C THR A 43 33.87 -21.83 19.94
N VAL A 44 34.33 -21.95 18.68
CA VAL A 44 35.51 -21.27 18.17
C VAL A 44 35.07 -20.20 17.18
N VAL A 45 35.40 -18.94 17.47
CA VAL A 45 34.95 -17.78 16.70
C VAL A 45 36.14 -16.93 16.25
N PRO A 46 36.23 -16.55 14.96
CA PRO A 46 37.20 -15.56 14.52
C PRO A 46 36.72 -14.13 14.87
N LEU A 47 37.57 -13.35 15.54
CA LEU A 47 37.31 -11.96 15.90
C LEU A 47 38.33 -11.03 15.25
N THR A 48 37.89 -9.84 14.83
CA THR A 48 38.79 -8.79 14.33
C THR A 48 38.80 -7.62 15.29
N VAL A 49 39.99 -7.18 15.68
CA VAL A 49 40.22 -6.13 16.66
C VAL A 49 41.07 -5.03 16.03
N GLY A 50 40.53 -3.82 15.92
CA GLY A 50 41.23 -2.66 15.33
C GLY A 50 41.45 -1.49 16.29
N GLN A 51 40.87 -1.53 17.50
CA GLN A 51 40.91 -0.38 18.41
C GLN A 51 42.17 -0.37 19.25
N PRO A 52 42.84 0.78 19.45
CA PRO A 52 44.08 0.86 20.22
C PRO A 52 43.98 0.23 21.61
N ARG A 53 42.88 0.48 22.31
CA ARG A 53 42.57 -0.07 23.65
C ARG A 53 42.50 -1.60 23.64
N SER A 54 41.77 -2.15 22.67
CA SER A 54 41.55 -3.58 22.50
C SER A 54 42.79 -4.31 21.96
N MET A 55 43.56 -3.67 21.07
CA MET A 55 44.84 -4.21 20.59
C MET A 55 45.85 -4.32 21.73
N LYS A 56 45.92 -3.29 22.58
CA LYS A 56 46.78 -3.32 23.78
C LYS A 56 46.36 -4.40 24.78
N LEU A 57 45.05 -4.59 25.00
CA LEU A 57 44.53 -5.69 25.81
C LEU A 57 45.02 -7.05 25.30
N VAL A 58 44.91 -7.26 23.99
CA VAL A 58 45.24 -8.52 23.34
C VAL A 58 46.75 -8.78 23.35
N ASP A 59 47.58 -7.75 23.11
CA ASP A 59 49.03 -7.85 23.21
C ASP A 59 49.45 -8.19 24.65
N ASP A 60 48.88 -7.53 25.67
CA ASP A 60 49.15 -7.82 27.09
C ASP A 60 48.68 -9.24 27.48
N ALA A 61 47.49 -9.65 27.05
CA ALA A 61 46.93 -10.97 27.31
C ALA A 61 47.75 -12.10 26.65
N SER A 62 48.43 -11.81 25.53
CA SER A 62 49.27 -12.78 24.82
C SER A 62 50.54 -13.17 25.58
N LEU A 63 51.00 -12.32 26.51
CA LEU A 63 52.16 -12.54 27.37
C LEU A 63 51.84 -13.37 28.63
N GLY A 64 50.57 -13.56 28.95
CA GLY A 64 50.08 -14.26 30.15
C GLY A 64 49.38 -15.60 29.84
N GLN A 65 48.31 -15.89 30.59
CA GLN A 65 47.54 -17.14 30.48
C GLN A 65 46.65 -17.25 29.23
N ARG A 66 46.65 -16.22 28.35
CA ARG A 66 45.85 -16.15 27.11
C ARG A 66 44.34 -16.29 27.29
N ILE A 67 43.83 -16.09 28.50
CA ILE A 67 42.39 -16.06 28.79
C ILE A 67 41.94 -14.60 28.87
N ILE A 68 40.87 -14.28 28.16
CA ILE A 68 40.24 -12.96 28.14
C ILE A 68 38.73 -13.09 28.40
N GLY A 69 38.13 -12.05 28.95
CA GLY A 69 36.67 -11.97 29.09
C GLY A 69 36.08 -11.31 27.85
N LEU A 70 35.11 -11.96 27.22
CA LEU A 70 34.36 -11.41 26.09
C LEU A 70 32.99 -10.96 26.58
N VAL A 71 32.70 -9.67 26.45
CA VAL A 71 31.42 -9.11 26.87
C VAL A 71 30.85 -8.28 25.74
N THR A 72 29.60 -8.55 25.37
CA THR A 72 28.95 -7.84 24.28
C THR A 72 28.48 -6.45 24.72
N SER A 73 28.58 -5.48 23.82
CA SER A 73 28.02 -4.14 23.99
C SER A 73 26.51 -4.16 23.74
N LYS A 74 25.75 -3.47 24.59
CA LYS A 74 24.31 -3.24 24.41
C LYS A 74 24.02 -2.45 23.14
N ASN A 75 24.91 -1.54 22.77
CA ASN A 75 24.82 -0.76 21.54
C ASN A 75 26.01 -1.09 20.62
N PRO A 76 25.79 -1.75 19.46
CA PRO A 76 26.86 -2.11 18.54
C PRO A 76 27.51 -0.90 17.85
N GLU A 77 26.83 0.26 17.81
CA GLU A 77 27.34 1.48 17.16
C GLU A 77 28.33 2.26 18.04
N LEU A 78 28.41 1.94 19.34
CA LEU A 78 29.32 2.64 20.25
C LEU A 78 30.77 2.20 20.01
N GLU A 79 31.59 3.15 19.57
CA GLU A 79 33.00 2.90 19.28
C GLU A 79 33.83 2.65 20.54
N ASN A 80 33.53 3.25 21.68
CA ASN A 80 34.28 2.98 22.91
C ASN A 80 33.30 2.70 24.04
N PRO A 81 32.74 1.48 24.12
CA PRO A 81 31.78 1.14 25.15
C PRO A 81 32.42 1.26 26.53
N MET A 82 31.71 1.94 27.43
CA MET A 82 32.06 2.06 28.83
C MET A 82 31.43 0.89 29.61
N PRO A 83 31.86 0.65 30.88
CA PRO A 83 31.30 -0.41 31.71
C PRO A 83 29.77 -0.53 31.71
N ASP A 84 29.04 0.60 31.76
CA ASP A 84 27.57 0.63 31.78
C ASP A 84 26.93 0.22 30.45
N ASP A 85 27.67 0.34 29.35
CA ASP A 85 27.23 -0.03 28.00
C ASP A 85 27.35 -1.53 27.74
N LEU A 86 27.98 -2.28 28.63
CA LEU A 86 28.19 -3.72 28.50
C LEU A 86 27.09 -4.54 29.16
N TYR A 87 26.85 -5.75 28.67
CA TYR A 87 26.03 -6.72 29.37
C TYR A 87 26.73 -7.23 30.64
N GLY A 88 25.95 -7.71 31.61
CA GLY A 88 26.48 -8.21 32.88
C GLY A 88 27.04 -9.63 32.82
N VAL A 89 26.71 -10.39 31.77
CA VAL A 89 27.15 -11.76 31.55
C VAL A 89 27.97 -11.82 30.26
N GLY A 90 29.11 -12.51 30.32
CA GLY A 90 30.01 -12.73 29.20
C GLY A 90 30.58 -14.14 29.18
N THR A 91 31.52 -14.36 28.27
CA THR A 91 32.19 -15.65 28.07
C THR A 91 33.68 -15.51 28.25
N ALA A 92 34.26 -16.28 29.17
CA ALA A 92 35.70 -16.43 29.30
C ALA A 92 36.18 -17.23 28.10
N ALA A 93 37.20 -16.74 27.40
CA ALA A 93 37.68 -17.35 26.17
C ALA A 93 39.21 -17.43 26.13
N GLN A 94 39.70 -18.53 25.58
CA GLN A 94 41.11 -18.73 25.30
C GLN A 94 41.46 -18.19 23.91
N VAL A 95 42.55 -17.43 23.81
CA VAL A 95 43.11 -17.01 22.52
C VAL A 95 43.95 -18.15 21.95
N LEU A 96 43.42 -18.84 20.94
CA LEU A 96 44.10 -19.94 20.25
C LEU A 96 45.18 -19.42 19.28
N ARG A 97 44.84 -18.38 18.51
CA ARG A 97 45.73 -17.82 17.50
C ARG A 97 45.54 -16.32 17.35
N LEU A 98 46.64 -15.62 17.11
CA LEU A 98 46.69 -14.19 16.81
C LEU A 98 47.45 -13.99 15.50
N ILE A 99 46.85 -13.24 14.57
CA ILE A 99 47.44 -12.89 13.28
C ILE A 99 47.34 -11.38 13.11
N ARG A 100 48.47 -10.72 12.85
CA ARG A 100 48.49 -9.30 12.48
C ARG A 100 48.20 -9.18 10.99
N ALA A 101 47.11 -8.50 10.64
CA ALA A 101 46.75 -8.26 9.25
C ALA A 101 47.57 -7.08 8.69
N PRO A 102 47.79 -7.02 7.35
CA PRO A 102 48.56 -5.95 6.71
C PRO A 102 47.96 -4.54 6.89
N ASP A 103 46.66 -4.46 7.18
CA ASP A 103 45.93 -3.22 7.47
C ASP A 103 46.14 -2.70 8.91
N GLY A 104 46.94 -3.39 9.73
CA GLY A 104 47.23 -3.03 11.11
C GLY A 104 46.23 -3.59 12.13
N THR A 105 45.20 -4.33 11.70
CA THR A 105 44.25 -4.97 12.62
C THR A 105 44.77 -6.32 13.14
N LEU A 106 44.26 -6.75 14.30
CA LEU A 106 44.52 -8.07 14.87
C LEU A 106 43.35 -9.01 14.56
N ARG A 107 43.63 -10.15 13.95
CA ARG A 107 42.67 -11.25 13.78
C ARG A 107 42.94 -12.32 14.82
N LEU A 108 41.95 -12.60 15.65
CA LEU A 108 42.01 -13.56 16.73
C LEU A 108 41.14 -14.76 16.40
N LEU A 109 41.62 -15.94 16.73
CA LEU A 109 40.79 -17.13 16.84
C LEU A 109 40.65 -17.44 18.32
N VAL A 110 39.43 -17.31 18.84
CA VAL A 110 39.14 -17.51 20.27
C VAL A 110 38.24 -18.71 20.46
N GLN A 111 38.44 -19.45 21.56
CA GLN A 111 37.57 -20.54 21.99
C GLN A 111 36.87 -20.15 23.29
N GLY A 112 35.55 -20.18 23.32
CA GLY A 112 34.78 -19.98 24.55
C GLY A 112 34.98 -21.14 25.52
N ILE A 113 35.24 -20.82 26.78
CA ILE A 113 35.47 -21.79 27.87
C ILE A 113 34.22 -21.91 28.72
N ALA A 114 33.81 -20.80 29.36
CA ALA A 114 32.74 -20.79 30.35
C ALA A 114 32.06 -19.42 30.42
N ARG A 115 30.81 -19.41 30.88
CA ARG A 115 30.08 -18.17 31.19
C ARG A 115 30.57 -17.58 32.50
N PHE A 116 30.59 -16.25 32.57
CA PHE A 116 30.84 -15.53 33.82
C PHE A 116 29.90 -14.34 33.97
N LYS A 117 29.70 -13.93 35.22
CA LYS A 117 29.08 -12.66 35.58
C LYS A 117 30.16 -11.64 35.93
N VAL A 118 29.97 -10.42 35.48
CA VAL A 118 30.76 -9.28 35.94
C VAL A 118 30.27 -8.87 37.32
N ASP A 119 31.12 -8.99 38.33
CA ASP A 119 30.81 -8.56 39.70
C ASP A 119 31.16 -7.08 39.89
N GLU A 120 32.35 -6.68 39.43
CA GLU A 120 32.87 -5.31 39.60
C GLU A 120 33.87 -4.95 38.49
N PHE A 121 33.80 -3.73 37.97
CA PHE A 121 34.83 -3.19 37.06
C PHE A 121 35.95 -2.53 37.88
N ILE A 122 37.17 -3.06 37.75
CA ILE A 122 38.32 -2.68 38.59
C ILE A 122 39.11 -1.53 37.95
N GLU A 123 39.26 -1.56 36.62
CA GLU A 123 40.12 -0.64 35.89
C GLU A 123 39.54 -0.39 34.49
N THR A 124 39.67 0.83 33.98
CA THR A 124 39.24 1.19 32.62
C THR A 124 40.41 1.60 31.73
N GLU A 125 41.55 2.03 32.27
CA GLU A 125 42.72 2.38 31.46
C GLU A 125 43.89 1.45 31.81
N PRO A 126 44.64 0.91 30.84
CA PRO A 126 44.55 1.14 29.40
C PRO A 126 43.45 0.32 28.71
N TYR A 127 42.74 -0.58 29.40
CA TYR A 127 41.57 -1.34 28.93
C TYR A 127 40.72 -1.76 30.13
N ILE A 128 39.51 -2.30 29.87
CA ILE A 128 38.60 -2.73 30.95
C ILE A 128 39.16 -3.99 31.62
N LYS A 129 39.22 -3.98 32.94
CA LYS A 129 39.40 -5.17 33.78
C LYS A 129 38.24 -5.30 34.73
N ALA A 130 37.76 -6.51 34.93
CA ALA A 130 36.65 -6.78 35.84
C ALA A 130 36.94 -8.00 36.71
N ARG A 131 36.42 -7.96 37.94
CA ARG A 131 36.25 -9.13 38.78
C ARG A 131 35.06 -9.92 38.26
N VAL A 132 35.24 -11.22 38.09
CA VAL A 132 34.23 -12.09 37.50
C VAL A 132 34.00 -13.33 38.35
N SER A 133 32.77 -13.84 38.31
CA SER A 133 32.38 -15.12 38.90
C SER A 133 31.86 -16.04 37.81
N LEU A 134 32.35 -17.29 37.77
CA LEU A 134 31.84 -18.28 36.83
C LEU A 134 30.39 -18.62 37.15
N ILE A 135 29.55 -18.71 36.10
CA ILE A 135 28.16 -19.16 36.23
C ILE A 135 28.01 -20.49 35.49
N PRO A 136 28.19 -21.63 36.19
CA PRO A 136 27.95 -22.93 35.57
C PRO A 136 26.49 -23.05 35.15
N GLU A 137 26.27 -23.72 34.04
CA GLU A 137 24.90 -24.09 33.62
C GLU A 137 24.39 -25.25 34.47
N LYS A 138 23.07 -25.33 34.60
CA LYS A 138 22.45 -26.48 35.25
C LYS A 138 22.54 -27.68 34.30
N ASP A 139 22.93 -28.82 34.85
CA ASP A 139 22.88 -30.07 34.10
C ASP A 139 21.43 -30.50 33.88
N VAL A 140 21.24 -31.36 32.89
CA VAL A 140 19.94 -31.90 32.56
C VAL A 140 19.42 -32.71 33.74
N VAL A 141 18.27 -32.31 34.28
CA VAL A 141 17.59 -33.07 35.34
C VAL A 141 17.00 -34.34 34.73
N GLU A 142 17.01 -35.47 35.45
CA GLU A 142 16.52 -36.75 34.94
C GLU A 142 15.09 -36.69 34.39
N ASP A 143 14.22 -35.88 35.00
CA ASP A 143 12.82 -35.68 34.58
C ASP A 143 12.67 -34.95 33.23
N ASP A 144 13.66 -34.12 32.85
CA ASP A 144 13.64 -33.33 31.61
C ASP A 144 14.23 -34.08 30.41
N GLY A 145 14.86 -35.25 30.63
CA GLY A 145 15.67 -35.94 29.62
C GLY A 145 14.93 -36.23 28.30
N LEU A 146 13.68 -36.69 28.38
CA LEU A 146 12.86 -36.98 27.20
C LEU A 146 12.45 -35.71 26.45
N GLU A 147 12.17 -34.62 27.18
CA GLU A 147 11.80 -33.34 26.57
C GLU A 147 13.01 -32.66 25.93
N VAL A 148 14.19 -32.75 26.55
CA VAL A 148 15.46 -32.30 25.98
C VAL A 148 15.78 -33.06 24.70
N GLU A 149 15.65 -34.39 24.69
CA GLU A 149 15.88 -35.19 23.48
C GLU A 149 14.91 -34.81 22.34
N ALA A 150 13.62 -34.70 22.65
CA ALA A 150 12.60 -34.31 21.67
C ALA A 150 12.88 -32.90 21.10
N THR A 151 13.17 -31.93 21.97
CA THR A 151 13.48 -30.55 21.56
C THR A 151 14.77 -30.49 20.74
N THR A 152 15.78 -31.28 21.10
CA THR A 152 17.06 -31.39 20.37
C THR A 152 16.82 -31.85 18.93
N ARG A 153 16.00 -32.90 18.73
CA ARG A 153 15.62 -33.37 17.39
C ARG A 153 14.90 -32.27 16.59
N SER A 154 13.96 -31.57 17.21
CA SER A 154 13.27 -30.44 16.55
C SER A 154 14.22 -29.30 16.17
N VAL A 155 15.18 -28.95 17.01
CA VAL A 155 16.21 -27.94 16.71
C VAL A 155 17.04 -28.36 15.51
N ILE A 156 17.46 -29.62 15.44
CA ILE A 156 18.21 -30.18 14.31
C ILE A 156 17.40 -30.10 13.02
N GLU A 157 16.13 -30.54 13.05
CA GLU A 157 15.23 -30.49 11.88
C GLU A 157 15.02 -29.05 11.37
N GLN A 158 14.82 -28.09 12.28
CA GLN A 158 14.67 -26.68 11.88
C GLN A 158 15.98 -26.11 11.33
N PHE A 159 17.13 -26.48 11.89
CA PHE A 159 18.42 -26.06 11.38
C PHE A 159 18.71 -26.64 9.98
N GLN A 160 18.32 -27.90 9.73
CA GLN A 160 18.38 -28.50 8.39
C GLN A 160 17.56 -27.70 7.38
N ARG A 161 16.29 -27.40 7.71
CA ARG A 161 15.43 -26.57 6.84
C ARG A 161 16.04 -25.19 6.58
N LEU A 162 16.59 -24.55 7.62
CA LEU A 162 17.26 -23.27 7.47
C LEU A 162 18.46 -23.36 6.51
N SER A 163 19.25 -24.44 6.57
CA SER A 163 20.40 -24.64 5.68
C SER A 163 20.00 -24.79 4.21
N GLU A 164 18.84 -25.39 3.92
CA GLU A 164 18.30 -25.49 2.55
C GLU A 164 17.86 -24.13 1.99
N LEU A 165 17.43 -23.22 2.87
CA LEU A 165 16.99 -21.87 2.51
C LEU A 165 18.15 -20.87 2.42
N VAL A 166 19.29 -21.16 3.06
CA VAL A 166 20.45 -20.27 3.14
C VAL A 166 21.69 -20.92 2.54
N PRO A 167 21.96 -20.72 1.22
CA PRO A 167 23.08 -21.35 0.51
C PRO A 167 24.48 -21.00 1.06
N SER A 168 24.59 -19.98 1.90
CA SER A 168 25.86 -19.57 2.50
C SER A 168 26.28 -20.40 3.71
N ILE A 169 25.42 -21.28 4.23
CA ILE A 169 25.77 -22.21 5.31
C ILE A 169 26.43 -23.45 4.67
N PRO A 170 27.72 -23.72 4.92
CA PRO A 170 28.40 -24.90 4.39
C PRO A 170 27.80 -26.19 4.96
N ASN A 171 27.67 -27.23 4.12
CA ASN A 171 27.14 -28.53 4.51
C ASN A 171 27.98 -29.20 5.61
N GLU A 172 29.28 -28.89 5.68
CA GLU A 172 30.20 -29.36 6.71
C GLU A 172 29.82 -28.85 8.12
N LEU A 173 29.16 -27.69 8.23
CA LEU A 173 28.66 -27.20 9.51
C LEU A 173 27.42 -27.99 9.96
N LEU A 174 26.57 -28.39 9.02
CA LEU A 174 25.39 -29.21 9.31
C LEU A 174 25.81 -30.60 9.81
N SER A 175 26.77 -31.23 9.15
CA SER A 175 27.31 -32.52 9.60
C SER A 175 28.01 -32.41 10.95
N SER A 176 28.71 -31.31 11.22
CA SER A 176 29.32 -31.06 12.52
C SER A 176 28.28 -30.92 13.63
N ALA A 177 27.20 -30.18 13.41
CA ALA A 177 26.11 -30.02 14.37
C ALA A 177 25.38 -31.35 14.64
N LEU A 178 25.18 -32.20 13.61
CA LEU A 178 24.55 -33.52 13.75
C LEU A 178 25.35 -34.52 14.60
N ASN A 179 26.66 -34.30 14.74
CA ASN A 179 27.57 -35.18 15.49
C ASN A 179 27.86 -34.67 16.91
N VAL A 180 27.18 -33.61 17.37
CA VAL A 180 27.35 -33.11 18.75
C VAL A 180 26.43 -33.89 19.68
N ASP A 181 27.03 -34.64 20.61
CA ASP A 181 26.29 -35.46 21.58
C ASP A 181 25.65 -34.62 22.70
N ASP A 182 26.29 -33.51 23.10
CA ASP A 182 25.79 -32.63 24.17
C ASP A 182 24.79 -31.59 23.61
N PRO A 183 23.51 -31.60 24.06
CA PRO A 183 22.51 -30.63 23.62
C PRO A 183 22.89 -29.17 23.93
N ARG A 184 23.69 -28.92 24.97
CA ARG A 184 24.18 -27.59 25.32
C ARG A 184 25.17 -27.09 24.27
N GLN A 185 26.17 -27.92 23.95
CA GLN A 185 27.12 -27.62 22.89
C GLN A 185 26.43 -27.44 21.53
N LEU A 186 25.41 -28.24 21.22
CA LEU A 186 24.62 -28.11 19.99
C LEU A 186 23.96 -26.73 19.91
N ALA A 187 23.29 -26.31 20.99
CA ALA A 187 22.60 -25.02 21.03
C ALA A 187 23.56 -23.85 20.74
N TYR A 188 24.75 -23.86 21.36
CA TYR A 188 25.77 -22.84 21.13
C TYR A 188 26.38 -22.87 19.74
N THR A 189 26.62 -24.06 19.21
CA THR A 189 27.14 -24.24 17.86
C THR A 189 26.18 -23.62 16.84
N ILE A 190 24.90 -23.99 16.91
CA ILE A 190 23.88 -23.44 16.00
C ILE A 190 23.74 -21.93 16.18
N ALA A 191 23.65 -21.45 17.42
CA ALA A 191 23.51 -20.02 17.73
C ALA A 191 24.66 -19.15 17.19
N THR A 192 25.85 -19.74 17.01
CA THR A 192 27.02 -19.05 16.44
C THR A 192 26.89 -18.81 14.93
N PHE A 193 26.14 -19.66 14.22
CA PHE A 193 26.03 -19.61 12.75
C PHE A 193 24.74 -18.98 12.24
N ILE A 194 23.69 -18.91 13.06
CA ILE A 194 22.43 -18.28 12.67
C ILE A 194 22.46 -16.77 12.88
N ARG A 195 21.67 -16.05 12.06
CA ARG A 195 21.49 -14.61 12.25
C ARG A 195 20.45 -14.37 13.33
N ILE A 196 20.92 -13.96 14.50
CA ILE A 196 20.08 -13.58 15.64
C ILE A 196 20.41 -12.18 16.10
N THR A 197 19.42 -11.50 16.67
CA THR A 197 19.65 -10.17 17.22
C THR A 197 20.54 -10.26 18.46
N VAL A 198 21.35 -9.22 18.73
CA VAL A 198 22.22 -9.18 19.91
C VAL A 198 21.43 -9.43 21.22
N PRO A 199 20.26 -8.83 21.45
CA PRO A 199 19.45 -9.13 22.64
C PRO A 199 19.04 -10.60 22.76
N ASP A 200 18.65 -11.23 21.65
CA ASP A 200 18.25 -12.65 21.66
C ASP A 200 19.46 -13.57 21.88
N ALA A 201 20.58 -13.26 21.24
CA ALA A 201 21.85 -13.96 21.44
C ALA A 201 22.35 -13.87 22.88
N GLN A 202 22.27 -12.68 23.47
CA GLN A 202 22.62 -12.45 24.85
C GLN A 202 21.69 -13.19 25.80
N ARG A 203 20.38 -13.16 25.55
CA ARG A 203 19.41 -13.94 26.32
C ARG A 203 19.73 -15.44 26.28
N LEU A 204 20.12 -15.97 25.12
CA LEU A 204 20.50 -17.37 24.98
C LEU A 204 21.74 -17.71 25.82
N LEU A 205 22.73 -16.81 25.88
CA LEU A 205 23.89 -16.96 26.75
C LEU A 205 23.48 -16.97 28.24
N GLU A 206 22.53 -16.12 28.64
CA GLU A 206 22.12 -15.95 30.04
C GLU A 206 21.24 -17.08 30.59
N ILE A 207 20.60 -17.88 29.74
CA ILE A 207 19.76 -19.02 30.19
C ILE A 207 20.60 -20.13 30.82
N ASP A 208 20.21 -20.55 32.03
CA ASP A 208 20.87 -21.63 32.79
C ASP A 208 20.39 -23.04 32.44
N SER A 209 19.11 -23.19 32.08
CA SER A 209 18.49 -24.49 31.75
C SER A 209 18.77 -24.86 30.29
N VAL A 210 19.32 -26.06 30.08
CA VAL A 210 19.56 -26.59 28.72
C VAL A 210 18.24 -26.68 27.94
N LEU A 211 17.16 -27.12 28.59
CA LEU A 211 15.85 -27.24 27.95
C LEU A 211 15.30 -25.87 27.51
N ASP A 212 15.34 -24.87 28.39
CA ASP A 212 14.86 -23.52 28.07
C ASP A 212 15.69 -22.86 26.96
N LYS A 213 16.98 -23.18 26.92
CA LYS A 213 17.90 -22.74 25.87
C LYS A 213 17.53 -23.34 24.52
N LEU A 214 17.31 -24.65 24.48
CA LEU A 214 16.85 -25.35 23.27
C LEU A 214 15.49 -24.84 22.80
N LYS A 215 14.53 -24.63 23.72
CA LYS A 215 13.21 -24.07 23.38
C LYS A 215 13.32 -22.65 22.82
N THR A 216 14.18 -21.82 23.42
CA THR A 216 14.42 -20.45 22.94
C THR A 216 15.06 -20.47 21.56
N LEU A 217 16.08 -21.30 21.35
CA LEU A 217 16.73 -21.47 20.05
C LEU A 217 15.77 -21.99 18.98
N LEU A 218 14.93 -22.98 19.32
CA LEU A 218 13.92 -23.53 18.42
C LEU A 218 12.96 -22.44 17.94
N GLY A 219 12.47 -21.59 18.85
CA GLY A 219 11.60 -20.47 18.49
C GLY A 219 12.28 -19.45 17.56
N LEU A 220 13.56 -19.16 17.78
CA LEU A 220 14.34 -18.28 16.92
C LEU A 220 14.52 -18.89 15.51
N LEU A 221 14.88 -20.18 15.44
CA LEU A 221 15.03 -20.91 14.19
C LEU A 221 13.72 -20.95 13.39
N SER A 222 12.61 -21.32 14.03
CA SER A 222 11.31 -21.41 13.37
C SER A 222 10.87 -20.06 12.78
N LYS A 223 11.08 -18.97 13.51
CA LYS A 223 10.78 -17.62 13.02
C LYS A 223 11.63 -17.27 11.80
N GLU A 224 12.92 -17.58 11.82
CA GLU A 224 13.82 -17.29 10.70
C GLU A 224 13.46 -18.09 9.45
N VAL A 225 13.14 -19.38 9.61
CA VAL A 225 12.67 -20.24 8.52
C VAL A 225 11.38 -19.67 7.89
N GLU A 226 10.39 -19.29 8.70
CA GLU A 226 9.13 -18.72 8.21
C GLU A 226 9.33 -17.43 7.42
N VAL A 227 10.21 -16.54 7.89
CA VAL A 227 10.55 -15.29 7.19
C VAL A 227 11.19 -15.57 5.83
N LEU A 228 12.13 -16.51 5.76
CA LEU A 228 12.81 -16.87 4.51
C LEU A 228 11.87 -17.55 3.52
N GLU A 229 11.01 -18.46 3.97
CA GLU A 229 9.99 -19.10 3.13
C GLU A 229 9.01 -18.07 2.54
N LEU A 230 8.53 -17.15 3.37
CA LEU A 230 7.66 -16.06 2.91
C LEU A 230 8.37 -15.16 1.89
N GLY A 231 9.64 -14.80 2.16
CA GLY A 231 10.45 -14.02 1.23
C GLY A 231 10.62 -14.71 -0.13
N ARG A 232 10.90 -16.02 -0.14
CA ARG A 232 10.99 -16.82 -1.36
C ARG A 232 9.66 -16.87 -2.10
N LYS A 233 8.53 -17.03 -1.40
CA LYS A 233 7.20 -17.02 -2.00
C LYS A 233 6.90 -15.67 -2.67
N ILE A 234 7.17 -14.56 -1.99
CA ILE A 234 7.00 -13.20 -2.55
C ILE A 234 7.85 -13.03 -3.82
N GLN A 235 9.11 -13.49 -3.81
CA GLN A 235 9.96 -13.43 -4.99
C GLN A 235 9.40 -14.26 -6.16
N GLN A 236 8.90 -15.47 -5.88
CA GLN A 236 8.28 -16.33 -6.91
C GLN A 236 7.03 -15.69 -7.50
N ASP A 237 6.16 -15.12 -6.67
CA ASP A 237 4.94 -14.43 -7.10
C ASP A 237 5.29 -13.21 -7.97
N ALA A 238 6.25 -12.39 -7.54
CA ALA A 238 6.72 -11.23 -8.30
C ALA A 238 7.34 -11.63 -9.65
N HIS A 239 8.13 -12.70 -9.69
CA HIS A 239 8.71 -13.20 -10.95
C HIS A 239 7.61 -13.71 -11.90
N GLY A 240 6.62 -14.42 -11.38
CA GLY A 240 5.47 -14.90 -12.14
C GLY A 240 4.63 -13.78 -12.74
N GLU A 241 4.45 -12.67 -12.01
CA GLU A 241 3.79 -11.47 -12.55
C GLU A 241 4.62 -10.79 -13.66
N ILE A 242 5.93 -10.67 -13.47
CA ILE A 242 6.82 -10.09 -14.49
C ILE A 242 6.82 -10.92 -15.78
N GLU A 243 6.90 -12.26 -15.68
CA GLU A 243 6.84 -13.15 -16.83
C GLU A 243 5.50 -13.07 -17.57
N LYS A 244 4.37 -12.95 -16.84
CA LYS A 244 3.05 -12.73 -17.44
C LYS A 244 3.00 -11.42 -18.21
N VAL A 245 3.48 -10.32 -17.61
CA VAL A 245 3.50 -9.00 -18.26
C VAL A 245 4.38 -9.02 -19.53
N GLN A 246 5.56 -9.64 -19.47
CA GLN A 246 6.43 -9.77 -20.64
C GLN A 246 5.79 -10.62 -21.75
N ARG A 247 5.16 -11.75 -21.38
CA ARG A 247 4.45 -12.62 -22.32
C ARG A 247 3.28 -11.90 -22.98
N ASP A 248 2.48 -11.18 -22.20
CA ASP A 248 1.34 -10.40 -22.71
C ASP A 248 1.79 -9.26 -23.62
N TYR A 249 2.88 -8.56 -23.27
CA TYR A 249 3.48 -7.54 -24.13
C TYR A 249 3.92 -8.12 -25.48
N PHE A 250 4.61 -9.26 -25.46
CA PHE A 250 5.09 -9.92 -26.67
C PHE A 250 3.92 -10.41 -27.55
N LEU A 251 2.90 -11.04 -26.95
CA LEU A 251 1.70 -11.48 -27.66
C LEU A 251 0.94 -10.30 -28.28
N ARG A 252 0.87 -9.15 -27.59
CA ARG A 252 0.24 -7.93 -28.14
C ARG A 252 1.01 -7.37 -29.32
N GLU A 253 2.34 -7.33 -29.25
CA GLU A 253 3.15 -6.90 -30.39
C GLU A 253 3.03 -7.86 -31.58
N GLN A 254 2.98 -9.17 -31.33
CA GLN A 254 2.68 -10.15 -32.38
C GLN A 254 1.30 -9.95 -32.99
N MET A 255 0.26 -9.73 -32.17
CA MET A 255 -1.10 -9.46 -32.66
C MET A 255 -1.16 -8.18 -33.50
N LYS A 256 -0.49 -7.10 -33.10
CA LYS A 256 -0.39 -5.87 -33.91
C LYS A 256 0.32 -6.11 -35.24
N ALA A 257 1.41 -6.90 -35.24
CA ALA A 257 2.13 -7.26 -36.45
C ALA A 257 1.24 -8.08 -37.41
N ILE A 258 0.52 -9.07 -36.87
CA ILE A 258 -0.42 -9.91 -37.63
C ILE A 258 -1.57 -9.07 -38.20
N GLN A 259 -2.21 -8.21 -37.40
CA GLN A 259 -3.28 -7.31 -37.86
C GLN A 259 -2.81 -6.36 -38.96
N ARG A 260 -1.58 -5.86 -38.86
CA ARG A 260 -0.96 -5.01 -39.88
C ARG A 260 -0.67 -5.74 -41.19
N GLU A 261 -0.29 -7.03 -41.13
CA GLU A 261 -0.12 -7.87 -42.32
C GLU A 261 -1.45 -8.31 -42.95
N LEU A 262 -2.49 -8.53 -42.14
CA LEU A 262 -3.82 -8.95 -42.59
C LEU A 262 -4.66 -7.82 -43.20
N GLY A 263 -4.27 -6.56 -43.02
CA GLY A 263 -5.00 -5.41 -43.58
C GLY A 263 -6.38 -5.17 -42.94
N GLU A 264 -6.67 -5.81 -41.80
CA GLU A 264 -7.89 -5.58 -41.02
C GLU A 264 -7.81 -4.18 -40.38
N ARG A 265 -8.79 -3.32 -40.67
CA ARG A 265 -8.93 -2.06 -39.97
C ARG A 265 -9.35 -2.36 -38.54
N ASP A 266 -8.59 -1.82 -37.58
CA ASP A 266 -8.84 -1.94 -36.15
C ASP A 266 -10.31 -1.63 -35.84
N GLU A 267 -11.02 -2.51 -35.13
CA GLU A 267 -12.44 -2.33 -34.81
C GLU A 267 -12.69 -1.00 -34.07
N GLY A 268 -11.73 -0.57 -33.25
CA GLY A 268 -11.78 0.73 -32.56
C GLY A 268 -11.68 1.93 -33.50
N ALA A 269 -10.99 1.80 -34.64
CA ALA A 269 -10.92 2.86 -35.65
C ALA A 269 -12.24 3.00 -36.42
N VAL A 270 -12.93 1.88 -36.68
CA VAL A 270 -14.25 1.89 -37.33
C VAL A 270 -15.28 2.58 -36.44
N GLU A 271 -15.34 2.26 -35.15
CA GLU A 271 -16.28 2.88 -34.22
C GLU A 271 -15.99 4.38 -34.01
N ALA A 272 -14.71 4.77 -33.93
CA ALA A 272 -14.33 6.19 -33.84
C ALA A 272 -14.77 6.99 -35.07
N ASP A 273 -14.69 6.41 -36.27
CA ASP A 273 -15.16 7.05 -37.50
C ASP A 273 -16.69 7.24 -37.52
N GLU A 274 -17.46 6.32 -36.95
CA GLU A 274 -18.92 6.46 -36.81
C GLU A 274 -19.30 7.61 -35.88
N PHE A 275 -18.65 7.71 -34.72
CA PHE A 275 -18.89 8.83 -33.79
C PHE A 275 -18.45 10.16 -34.39
N ARG A 276 -17.34 10.21 -35.15
CA ARG A 276 -16.90 11.42 -35.82
C ARG A 276 -17.98 11.97 -36.76
N LYS A 277 -18.56 11.11 -37.61
CA LYS A 277 -19.67 11.49 -38.50
C LYS A 277 -20.88 12.01 -37.74
N LYS A 278 -21.25 11.38 -36.62
CA LYS A 278 -22.39 11.84 -35.79
C LYS A 278 -22.12 13.18 -35.13
N ILE A 279 -20.90 13.45 -34.67
CA ILE A 279 -20.53 14.70 -34.00
C ILE A 279 -20.46 15.86 -35.00
N GLU A 280 -19.93 15.62 -36.20
CA GLU A 280 -19.85 16.64 -37.26
C GLU A 280 -21.23 17.15 -37.69
N THR A 281 -22.28 16.31 -37.66
CA THR A 281 -23.64 16.73 -38.03
C THR A 281 -24.35 17.54 -36.94
N LEU A 282 -23.88 17.50 -35.69
CA LEU A 282 -24.58 18.12 -34.56
C LEU A 282 -24.33 19.62 -34.41
N ASN A 283 -23.35 20.20 -35.11
CA ASN A 283 -22.94 21.61 -34.98
C ASN A 283 -22.77 22.02 -33.50
N LEU A 284 -21.89 21.31 -32.79
CA LEU A 284 -21.64 21.54 -31.37
C LEU A 284 -21.04 22.93 -31.11
N PRO A 285 -21.32 23.54 -29.93
CA PRO A 285 -20.57 24.69 -29.43
C PRO A 285 -19.06 24.40 -29.37
N GLU A 286 -18.22 25.45 -29.43
CA GLU A 286 -16.76 25.31 -29.49
C GLU A 286 -16.19 24.45 -28.35
N GLU A 287 -16.66 24.67 -27.12
CA GLU A 287 -16.24 23.92 -25.93
C GLU A 287 -16.57 22.42 -26.05
N ALA A 288 -17.82 22.10 -26.42
CA ALA A 288 -18.27 20.73 -26.58
C ALA A 288 -17.59 20.03 -27.76
N SER A 289 -17.37 20.75 -28.86
CA SER A 289 -16.67 20.26 -30.05
C SER A 289 -15.23 19.88 -29.71
N LYS A 290 -14.50 20.78 -29.02
CA LYS A 290 -13.10 20.55 -28.63
C LYS A 290 -12.93 19.31 -27.74
N GLU A 291 -13.79 19.15 -26.73
CA GLU A 291 -13.71 17.98 -25.84
C GLU A 291 -14.17 16.70 -26.56
N ALA A 292 -15.18 16.75 -27.43
CA ALA A 292 -15.62 15.61 -28.23
C ALA A 292 -14.53 15.14 -29.20
N THR A 293 -13.84 16.05 -29.90
CA THR A 293 -12.71 15.71 -30.79
C THR A 293 -11.55 15.09 -30.02
N ARG A 294 -11.22 15.63 -28.84
CA ARG A 294 -10.16 15.08 -27.98
C ARG A 294 -10.46 13.64 -27.57
N GLU A 295 -11.69 13.36 -27.15
CA GLU A 295 -12.09 12.02 -26.72
C GLU A 295 -12.24 11.05 -27.91
N LEU A 296 -12.66 11.53 -29.10
CA LEU A 296 -12.62 10.76 -30.36
C LEU A 296 -11.21 10.28 -30.72
N ASP A 297 -10.22 11.17 -30.65
CA ASP A 297 -8.83 10.84 -30.94
C ASP A 297 -8.25 9.83 -29.95
N ARG A 298 -8.73 9.85 -28.70
CA ARG A 298 -8.38 8.84 -27.68
C ARG A 298 -9.04 7.50 -28.00
N LEU A 299 -10.33 7.50 -28.31
CA LEU A 299 -11.08 6.29 -28.67
C LEU A 299 -10.43 5.55 -29.86
N ALA A 300 -10.01 6.29 -30.89
CA ALA A 300 -9.37 5.72 -32.09
C ALA A 300 -8.01 5.03 -31.83
N LYS A 301 -7.33 5.35 -30.72
CA LYS A 301 -6.02 4.80 -30.35
C LYS A 301 -6.10 3.75 -29.25
N LEU A 302 -7.21 3.71 -28.52
CA LEU A 302 -7.39 2.82 -27.39
C LEU A 302 -7.86 1.44 -27.87
N PRO A 303 -7.23 0.36 -27.39
CA PRO A 303 -7.75 -0.98 -27.61
C PRO A 303 -9.15 -1.13 -27.00
N SER A 304 -10.04 -1.85 -27.70
CA SER A 304 -11.41 -2.13 -27.26
C SER A 304 -11.50 -2.88 -25.91
N SER A 305 -10.43 -3.57 -25.52
CA SER A 305 -10.30 -4.26 -24.23
C SER A 305 -9.93 -3.37 -23.04
N SER A 306 -9.63 -2.08 -23.26
CA SER A 306 -9.28 -1.15 -22.18
C SER A 306 -10.50 -0.79 -21.34
N ALA A 307 -10.32 -0.71 -20.01
CA ALA A 307 -11.36 -0.23 -19.10
C ALA A 307 -11.79 1.22 -19.41
N GLU A 308 -10.90 2.04 -19.99
CA GLU A 308 -11.21 3.40 -20.42
C GLU A 308 -12.07 3.45 -21.69
N TYR A 309 -12.03 2.40 -22.52
CA TYR A 309 -12.76 2.38 -23.80
C TYR A 309 -14.25 2.55 -23.60
N GLY A 310 -14.84 1.76 -22.69
CA GLY A 310 -16.27 1.82 -22.38
C GLY A 310 -16.72 3.18 -21.81
N VAL A 311 -15.88 3.82 -21.01
CA VAL A 311 -16.17 5.13 -20.41
C VAL A 311 -16.19 6.22 -21.49
N ILE A 312 -15.16 6.26 -22.36
CA ILE A 312 -15.05 7.24 -23.44
C ILE A 312 -16.18 7.05 -24.45
N ARG A 313 -16.47 5.80 -24.83
CA ARG A 313 -17.58 5.45 -25.71
C ARG A 313 -18.92 5.93 -25.17
N THR A 314 -19.20 5.68 -23.90
CA THR A 314 -20.44 6.10 -23.24
C THR A 314 -20.55 7.63 -23.22
N TYR A 315 -19.44 8.32 -22.94
CA TYR A 315 -19.40 9.79 -22.95
C TYR A 315 -19.69 10.38 -24.33
N LEU A 316 -19.07 9.84 -25.38
CA LEU A 316 -19.32 10.25 -26.76
C LEU A 316 -20.76 9.94 -27.20
N ASP A 317 -21.34 8.82 -26.77
CA ASP A 317 -22.76 8.50 -26.98
C ASP A 317 -23.70 9.52 -26.31
N TRP A 318 -23.38 9.96 -25.10
CA TRP A 318 -24.14 11.04 -24.43
C TRP A 318 -24.07 12.34 -25.22
N ILE A 319 -22.87 12.79 -25.61
CA ILE A 319 -22.72 14.00 -26.43
C ILE A 319 -23.50 13.86 -27.73
N ALA A 320 -23.38 12.73 -28.43
CA ALA A 320 -24.03 12.51 -29.71
C ALA A 320 -25.56 12.43 -29.62
N SER A 321 -26.10 11.99 -28.48
CA SER A 321 -27.53 11.81 -28.27
C SER A 321 -28.24 13.05 -27.69
N LEU A 322 -27.50 14.08 -27.29
CA LEU A 322 -28.10 15.27 -26.70
C LEU A 322 -28.70 16.20 -27.78
N PRO A 323 -29.83 16.85 -27.50
CA PRO A 323 -30.54 17.68 -28.49
C PRO A 323 -29.94 19.07 -28.64
N TRP A 324 -28.63 19.21 -28.88
CA TRP A 324 -27.89 20.48 -28.92
C TRP A 324 -28.55 21.59 -29.76
N ASN A 325 -29.05 21.21 -30.94
CA ASN A 325 -29.67 22.13 -31.89
C ASN A 325 -31.13 21.82 -32.20
N THR A 326 -31.70 20.82 -31.53
CA THR A 326 -33.11 20.43 -31.72
C THR A 326 -33.97 21.14 -30.70
N ALA A 327 -34.90 21.98 -31.16
CA ALA A 327 -35.84 22.71 -30.32
C ALA A 327 -37.27 22.50 -30.81
N THR A 328 -38.23 22.48 -29.88
CA THR A 328 -39.65 22.57 -30.19
C THR A 328 -40.02 23.98 -30.63
N THR A 329 -40.99 24.10 -31.54
CA THR A 329 -41.55 25.39 -31.95
C THR A 329 -42.33 26.00 -30.80
N ASP A 330 -41.92 27.19 -30.37
CA ASP A 330 -42.52 27.90 -29.25
C ASP A 330 -43.83 28.58 -29.66
N ASN A 331 -44.88 28.46 -28.84
CA ASN A 331 -46.14 29.18 -29.00
C ASN A 331 -46.39 30.08 -27.77
N LEU A 332 -46.22 31.39 -27.94
CA LEU A 332 -46.40 32.36 -26.86
C LEU A 332 -47.67 33.20 -27.04
N ASP A 333 -48.66 32.70 -27.79
CA ASP A 333 -49.94 33.39 -27.88
C ASP A 333 -50.72 33.27 -26.55
N VAL A 334 -50.92 34.44 -25.92
CA VAL A 334 -51.61 34.56 -24.64
C VAL A 334 -53.10 34.21 -24.77
N ALA A 335 -53.71 34.45 -25.94
CA ALA A 335 -55.10 34.08 -26.17
C ALA A 335 -55.24 32.55 -26.20
N HIS A 336 -54.41 31.88 -27.01
CA HIS A 336 -54.34 30.42 -27.03
C HIS A 336 -54.01 29.82 -25.65
N ALA A 337 -53.04 30.39 -24.92
CA ALA A 337 -52.70 29.91 -23.58
C ALA A 337 -53.89 30.03 -22.61
N ARG A 338 -54.72 31.07 -22.74
CA ARG A 338 -55.93 31.24 -21.92
C ARG A 338 -56.96 30.16 -22.22
N GLU A 339 -57.15 29.81 -23.49
CA GLU A 339 -58.04 28.73 -23.92
C GLU A 339 -57.60 27.39 -23.34
N VAL A 340 -56.32 27.04 -23.53
CA VAL A 340 -55.72 25.79 -23.01
C VAL A 340 -55.87 25.68 -21.48
N LEU A 341 -55.56 26.74 -20.74
CA LEU A 341 -55.71 26.76 -19.28
C LEU A 341 -57.16 26.63 -18.82
N ASN A 342 -58.11 27.18 -19.57
CA ASN A 342 -59.54 27.09 -19.26
C ASN A 342 -60.14 25.73 -19.61
N GLU A 343 -59.62 25.06 -20.64
CA GLU A 343 -59.97 23.70 -21.00
C GLU A 343 -59.48 22.70 -19.95
N ASP A 344 -58.22 22.80 -19.53
CA ASP A 344 -57.59 21.81 -18.65
C ASP A 344 -57.99 21.98 -17.17
N HIS A 345 -58.37 23.19 -16.75
CA HIS A 345 -58.64 23.50 -15.34
C HIS A 345 -59.92 24.32 -15.18
N TYR A 346 -60.85 23.86 -14.36
CA TYR A 346 -62.03 24.65 -14.01
C TYR A 346 -61.72 25.67 -12.90
N GLY A 347 -62.22 26.91 -13.00
CA GLY A 347 -61.98 27.96 -12.00
C GLY A 347 -60.56 28.55 -12.04
N LEU A 348 -59.96 28.76 -10.86
CA LEU A 348 -58.58 29.25 -10.66
C LEU A 348 -58.24 30.56 -11.41
N LYS A 349 -59.19 31.50 -11.47
CA LYS A 349 -59.06 32.74 -12.27
C LYS A 349 -57.75 33.50 -11.96
N ASP A 350 -57.51 33.80 -10.69
CA ASP A 350 -56.35 34.58 -10.26
C ASP A 350 -55.02 33.90 -10.60
N ILE A 351 -54.95 32.56 -10.47
CA ILE A 351 -53.75 31.77 -10.78
C ILE A 351 -53.50 31.75 -12.29
N LYS A 352 -54.56 31.55 -13.09
CA LYS A 352 -54.47 31.57 -14.55
C LYS A 352 -54.05 32.94 -15.07
N ASP A 353 -54.63 34.02 -14.54
CA ASP A 353 -54.25 35.37 -14.93
C ASP A 353 -52.77 35.63 -14.61
N ARG A 354 -52.26 35.15 -13.46
CA ARG A 354 -50.83 35.24 -13.13
C ARG A 354 -49.92 34.45 -14.08
N ILE A 355 -50.35 33.26 -14.51
CA ILE A 355 -49.63 32.48 -15.53
C ILE A 355 -49.61 33.23 -16.87
N LEU A 356 -50.74 33.81 -17.27
CA LEU A 356 -50.84 34.57 -18.52
C LEU A 356 -50.00 35.85 -18.48
N GLU A 357 -49.93 36.55 -17.35
CA GLU A 357 -49.02 37.67 -17.14
C GLU A 357 -47.56 37.24 -17.34
N PHE A 358 -47.16 36.11 -16.76
CA PHE A 358 -45.82 35.57 -16.91
C PHE A 358 -45.49 35.26 -18.38
N LEU A 359 -46.40 34.60 -19.10
CA LEU A 359 -46.23 34.30 -20.53
C LEU A 359 -46.19 35.58 -21.38
N ALA A 360 -47.02 36.57 -21.07
CA ALA A 360 -47.02 37.86 -21.77
C ALA A 360 -45.70 38.62 -21.58
N VAL A 361 -45.16 38.65 -20.35
CA VAL A 361 -43.85 39.24 -20.08
C VAL A 361 -42.75 38.49 -20.84
N ARG A 362 -42.82 37.16 -20.90
CA ARG A 362 -41.87 36.34 -21.66
C ARG A 362 -41.94 36.62 -23.17
N LYS A 363 -43.14 36.73 -23.74
CA LYS A 363 -43.37 37.11 -25.15
C LYS A 363 -42.73 38.46 -25.47
N LEU A 364 -43.07 39.50 -24.70
CA LEU A 364 -42.55 40.86 -24.91
C LEU A 364 -41.02 40.93 -24.80
N ARG A 365 -40.41 40.08 -23.97
CA ARG A 365 -38.95 40.02 -23.83
C ARG A 365 -38.28 39.38 -25.04
N LEU A 366 -38.86 38.31 -25.57
CA LEU A 366 -38.35 37.67 -26.79
C LEU A 366 -38.48 38.60 -28.00
N GLU A 367 -39.62 39.30 -28.13
CA GLU A 367 -39.82 40.29 -29.20
C GLU A 367 -38.82 41.46 -29.12
N ARG A 368 -38.41 41.86 -27.90
CA ARG A 368 -37.46 42.96 -27.67
C ARG A 368 -36.01 42.51 -27.52
N LYS A 369 -35.69 41.24 -27.82
CA LYS A 369 -34.35 40.68 -27.58
C LYS A 369 -33.27 41.41 -28.37
N GLU A 370 -33.52 41.69 -29.65
CA GLU A 370 -32.56 42.38 -30.53
C GLU A 370 -32.33 43.86 -30.17
N GLU A 371 -33.36 44.54 -29.64
CA GLU A 371 -33.24 45.93 -29.15
C GLU A 371 -32.47 46.00 -27.83
N ARG A 372 -32.60 44.96 -26.98
CA ARG A 372 -31.92 44.85 -25.69
C ARG A 372 -30.45 44.48 -25.82
N GLU A 373 -30.09 43.58 -26.73
CA GLU A 373 -28.69 43.21 -26.97
C GLU A 373 -27.85 44.40 -27.46
N LYS A 374 -28.46 45.36 -28.17
CA LYS A 374 -27.81 46.61 -28.61
C LYS A 374 -27.69 47.67 -27.53
N THR A 375 -28.51 47.61 -26.49
CA THR A 375 -28.51 48.57 -25.40
C THR A 375 -27.84 47.91 -24.20
N GLN A 376 -26.52 48.08 -24.05
CA GLN A 376 -25.79 47.66 -22.84
C GLN A 376 -26.30 48.47 -21.64
N SER A 377 -27.44 48.07 -21.09
CA SER A 377 -27.97 48.58 -19.84
C SER A 377 -27.06 48.06 -18.73
N SER A 378 -26.41 48.99 -18.02
CA SER A 378 -25.59 48.77 -16.82
C SER A 378 -26.39 48.38 -15.57
N ASP A 379 -27.70 48.19 -15.72
CA ASP A 379 -28.65 47.94 -14.64
C ASP A 379 -28.69 46.44 -14.28
N HIS A 380 -27.88 46.03 -13.29
CA HIS A 380 -27.78 44.66 -12.78
C HIS A 380 -29.14 44.05 -12.40
N ILE A 381 -30.03 44.85 -11.81
CA ILE A 381 -31.36 44.42 -11.34
C ILE A 381 -32.26 43.97 -12.51
N ARG A 382 -32.05 44.51 -13.71
CA ARG A 382 -32.84 44.15 -14.90
C ARG A 382 -32.36 42.86 -15.56
N ARG A 383 -31.06 42.51 -15.42
CA ARG A 383 -30.48 41.23 -15.87
C ARG A 383 -30.88 40.07 -14.96
N GLU A 384 -30.86 40.24 -13.63
CA GLU A 384 -31.33 39.22 -12.67
C GLU A 384 -32.78 38.77 -12.94
N ARG A 385 -33.62 39.65 -13.49
CA ARG A 385 -35.00 39.30 -13.84
C ARG A 385 -35.12 38.46 -15.11
N GLU A 386 -34.04 38.11 -15.82
CA GLU A 386 -34.05 37.28 -17.02
C GLU A 386 -34.43 35.83 -16.71
N GLY A 387 -34.10 35.33 -15.52
CA GLY A 387 -34.34 33.96 -15.05
C GLY A 387 -35.52 33.77 -14.08
N VAL A 388 -36.62 34.55 -14.19
CA VAL A 388 -37.76 34.37 -13.26
C VAL A 388 -38.41 32.99 -13.46
N ILE A 389 -38.36 32.16 -12.42
CA ILE A 389 -38.96 30.84 -12.37
C ILE A 389 -40.34 30.93 -11.69
N LEU A 390 -41.33 30.21 -12.23
CA LEU A 390 -42.65 30.10 -11.60
C LEU A 390 -42.61 29.10 -10.45
N CYS A 391 -42.88 29.57 -9.24
CA CYS A 391 -43.03 28.72 -8.06
C CYS A 391 -44.51 28.61 -7.66
N PHE A 392 -45.07 27.40 -7.75
CA PHE A 392 -46.44 27.11 -7.31
C PHE A 392 -46.45 26.60 -5.86
N VAL A 393 -47.11 27.32 -4.97
CA VAL A 393 -47.23 26.96 -3.54
C VAL A 393 -48.69 26.62 -3.21
N GLY A 394 -48.90 25.52 -2.50
CA GLY A 394 -50.22 25.09 -2.04
C GLY A 394 -50.21 23.69 -1.45
N PRO A 395 -51.32 23.22 -0.86
CA PRO A 395 -51.41 21.88 -0.29
C PRO A 395 -51.26 20.77 -1.35
N PRO A 396 -50.96 19.52 -0.95
CA PRO A 396 -50.91 18.39 -1.88
C PRO A 396 -52.29 18.17 -2.55
N GLY A 397 -52.29 17.67 -3.79
CA GLY A 397 -53.53 17.34 -4.51
C GLY A 397 -54.24 18.49 -5.24
N VAL A 398 -53.75 19.74 -5.16
CA VAL A 398 -54.39 20.90 -5.81
C VAL A 398 -54.09 21.08 -7.31
N GLY A 399 -53.48 20.10 -7.97
CA GLY A 399 -53.22 20.17 -9.42
C GLY A 399 -52.03 21.02 -9.86
N LYS A 400 -51.01 21.23 -9.00
CA LYS A 400 -49.79 21.97 -9.37
C LYS A 400 -49.10 21.36 -10.60
N THR A 401 -48.99 20.03 -10.64
CA THR A 401 -48.35 19.31 -11.75
C THR A 401 -49.15 19.40 -13.05
N SER A 402 -50.48 19.33 -12.97
CA SER A 402 -51.33 19.47 -14.14
C SER A 402 -51.31 20.90 -14.70
N LEU A 403 -51.16 21.93 -13.87
CA LEU A 403 -50.91 23.30 -14.34
C LEU A 403 -49.60 23.41 -15.15
N GLY A 404 -48.52 22.79 -14.67
CA GLY A 404 -47.24 22.74 -15.41
C GLY A 404 -47.36 22.06 -16.79
N GLN A 405 -48.15 20.98 -16.87
CA GLN A 405 -48.44 20.30 -18.13
C GLN A 405 -49.24 21.18 -19.09
N SER A 406 -50.26 21.89 -18.60
CA SER A 406 -51.04 22.84 -19.41
C SER A 406 -50.20 24.00 -19.92
N ILE A 407 -49.25 24.50 -19.12
CA ILE A 407 -48.30 25.52 -19.56
C ILE A 407 -47.43 24.99 -20.70
N ALA A 408 -46.88 23.78 -20.56
CA ALA A 408 -46.09 23.17 -21.63
C ALA A 408 -46.91 22.94 -22.91
N ARG A 409 -48.16 22.47 -22.77
CA ARG A 409 -49.13 22.29 -23.86
C ARG A 409 -49.41 23.61 -24.57
N ALA A 410 -49.73 24.66 -23.82
CA ALA A 410 -49.97 26.01 -24.35
C ALA A 410 -48.74 26.55 -25.09
N MET A 411 -47.54 26.28 -24.57
CA MET A 411 -46.28 26.71 -25.16
C MET A 411 -45.82 25.88 -26.37
N GLY A 412 -46.48 24.76 -26.66
CA GLY A 412 -46.00 23.82 -27.70
C GLY A 412 -44.68 23.12 -27.35
N ARG A 413 -44.28 23.13 -26.07
CA ARG A 413 -43.00 22.58 -25.59
C ARG A 413 -43.18 21.21 -24.96
N LYS A 414 -42.14 20.37 -25.01
CA LYS A 414 -42.12 19.09 -24.28
C LYS A 414 -42.16 19.35 -22.77
N PHE A 415 -42.91 18.55 -22.04
CA PHE A 415 -42.99 18.62 -20.58
C PHE A 415 -42.07 17.60 -19.91
N VAL A 416 -41.30 18.01 -18.92
CA VAL A 416 -40.48 17.15 -18.07
C VAL A 416 -40.84 17.40 -16.62
N ARG A 417 -41.10 16.34 -15.87
CA ARG A 417 -41.21 16.39 -14.41
C ARG A 417 -40.00 15.74 -13.75
N LEU A 418 -39.35 16.48 -12.87
CA LEU A 418 -38.31 15.99 -11.97
C LEU A 418 -38.80 16.17 -10.53
N SER A 419 -39.02 15.06 -9.82
CA SER A 419 -39.30 15.11 -8.38
C SER A 419 -37.98 15.22 -7.62
N LEU A 420 -37.91 16.24 -6.75
CA LEU A 420 -36.79 16.52 -5.86
C LEU A 420 -37.01 15.95 -4.45
N GLY A 421 -38.19 15.38 -4.19
CA GLY A 421 -38.50 14.73 -2.93
C GLY A 421 -37.53 13.58 -2.65
N GLY A 422 -36.80 13.69 -1.52
CA GLY A 422 -35.84 12.68 -1.10
C GLY A 422 -34.49 12.73 -1.81
N VAL A 423 -34.23 13.74 -2.65
CA VAL A 423 -32.88 14.00 -3.18
C VAL A 423 -31.98 14.46 -2.04
N ARG A 424 -30.84 13.78 -1.88
CA ARG A 424 -29.87 14.01 -0.79
C ARG A 424 -28.45 14.28 -1.28
N ASP A 425 -28.20 14.06 -2.57
CA ASP A 425 -26.87 14.11 -3.16
C ASP A 425 -26.89 15.01 -4.40
N GLU A 426 -25.88 15.88 -4.51
CA GLU A 426 -25.68 16.75 -5.68
C GLU A 426 -25.46 15.95 -6.98
N ALA A 427 -24.93 14.73 -6.87
CA ALA A 427 -24.66 13.86 -8.00
C ALA A 427 -25.95 13.43 -8.72
N GLU A 428 -27.11 13.46 -8.06
CA GLU A 428 -28.39 13.22 -8.73
C GLU A 428 -28.76 14.33 -9.73
N ILE A 429 -28.27 15.55 -9.50
CA ILE A 429 -28.52 16.72 -10.37
C ILE A 429 -27.38 16.88 -11.38
N ARG A 430 -26.13 16.91 -10.91
CA ARG A 430 -24.92 17.14 -11.74
C ARG A 430 -24.42 15.87 -12.46
N GLY A 431 -24.53 14.72 -11.81
CA GLY A 431 -23.90 13.46 -12.24
C GLY A 431 -22.58 13.17 -11.51
N PHE A 432 -22.05 11.97 -11.71
CA PHE A 432 -20.78 11.55 -11.12
C PHE A 432 -19.59 11.93 -11.99
N ARG A 433 -18.42 12.11 -11.36
CA ARG A 433 -17.15 12.29 -12.09
C ARG A 433 -16.88 11.07 -12.96
N ARG A 434 -16.60 11.29 -14.25
CA ARG A 434 -16.34 10.26 -15.27
C ARG A 434 -15.27 9.21 -14.93
N THR A 435 -14.43 9.47 -13.93
CA THR A 435 -13.37 8.57 -13.47
C THR A 435 -13.89 7.33 -12.76
N TYR A 436 -15.15 7.31 -12.29
CA TYR A 436 -15.73 6.12 -11.67
C TYR A 436 -16.38 5.21 -12.71
N ILE A 437 -16.10 3.91 -12.63
CA ILE A 437 -16.75 2.90 -13.46
C ILE A 437 -18.26 2.95 -13.18
N GLY A 438 -19.08 3.06 -14.24
CA GLY A 438 -20.54 3.17 -14.12
C GLY A 438 -21.06 4.59 -13.86
N SER A 439 -20.21 5.62 -13.96
CA SER A 439 -20.64 7.03 -13.86
C SER A 439 -21.73 7.35 -14.89
N MET A 440 -22.80 8.00 -14.42
CA MET A 440 -23.86 8.50 -15.27
C MET A 440 -24.05 10.01 -15.08
N PRO A 441 -24.47 10.75 -16.13
CA PRO A 441 -24.90 12.13 -15.99
C PRO A 441 -26.08 12.26 -15.04
N GLY A 442 -26.27 13.43 -14.43
CA GLY A 442 -27.40 13.67 -13.53
C GLY A 442 -28.76 13.67 -14.26
N ARG A 443 -29.84 13.67 -13.47
CA ARG A 443 -31.24 13.50 -13.94
C ARG A 443 -31.67 14.57 -14.96
N VAL A 444 -31.07 15.75 -14.92
CA VAL A 444 -31.33 16.85 -15.88
C VAL A 444 -30.89 16.45 -17.29
N ILE A 445 -29.61 16.07 -17.44
CA ILE A 445 -29.03 15.67 -18.73
C ILE A 445 -29.72 14.41 -19.27
N GLN A 446 -30.00 13.44 -18.41
CA GLN A 446 -30.77 12.25 -18.78
C GLN A 446 -32.17 12.61 -19.32
N SER A 447 -32.83 13.59 -18.70
CA SER A 447 -34.14 14.04 -19.14
C SER A 447 -34.09 14.78 -20.47
N LEU A 448 -33.07 15.63 -20.70
CA LEU A 448 -32.85 16.30 -21.98
C LEU A 448 -32.69 15.29 -23.11
N ARG A 449 -31.86 14.25 -22.91
CA ARG A 449 -31.72 13.14 -23.87
C ARG A 449 -33.06 12.47 -24.14
N ARG A 450 -33.84 12.14 -23.11
CA ARG A 450 -35.16 11.50 -23.27
C ARG A 450 -36.19 12.38 -23.98
N THR A 451 -36.12 13.70 -23.81
CA THR A 451 -37.07 14.61 -24.46
C THR A 451 -36.72 14.99 -25.88
N GLU A 452 -35.48 14.72 -26.30
CA GLU A 452 -34.98 15.02 -27.65
C GLU A 452 -35.18 16.50 -28.04
N SER A 453 -35.18 17.40 -27.06
CA SER A 453 -35.36 18.84 -27.27
C SER A 453 -34.57 19.63 -26.24
N LYS A 454 -33.94 20.74 -26.65
CA LYS A 454 -33.18 21.64 -25.75
C LYS A 454 -34.01 22.65 -24.99
N ASN A 455 -35.26 22.87 -25.38
CA ASN A 455 -36.13 23.89 -24.79
C ASN A 455 -37.38 23.34 -24.06
N PRO A 456 -37.33 22.19 -23.34
CA PRO A 456 -38.49 21.66 -22.65
C PRO A 456 -38.89 22.55 -21.47
N VAL A 457 -40.13 22.37 -21.01
CA VAL A 457 -40.59 22.90 -19.72
C VAL A 457 -40.23 21.90 -18.65
N PHE A 458 -39.22 22.22 -17.84
CA PHE A 458 -38.89 21.47 -16.63
C PHE A 458 -39.77 21.93 -15.47
N MET A 459 -40.46 20.97 -14.86
CA MET A 459 -41.13 21.14 -13.57
C MET A 459 -40.34 20.40 -12.49
N LEU A 460 -39.80 21.19 -11.56
CA LEU A 460 -39.15 20.70 -10.35
C LEU A 460 -40.21 20.57 -9.25
N ASP A 461 -40.61 19.34 -8.95
CA ASP A 461 -41.66 19.04 -7.97
C ASP A 461 -41.05 18.81 -6.58
N GLU A 462 -41.78 19.16 -5.53
CA GLU A 462 -41.37 18.95 -4.12
C GLU A 462 -40.02 19.57 -3.73
N VAL A 463 -39.73 20.79 -4.23
CA VAL A 463 -38.52 21.56 -3.87
C VAL A 463 -38.43 21.77 -2.35
N ASP A 464 -39.55 21.87 -1.64
CA ASP A 464 -39.62 22.01 -0.18
C ASP A 464 -39.18 20.74 0.58
N LYS A 465 -39.03 19.61 -0.12
CA LYS A 465 -38.62 18.31 0.43
C LYS A 465 -37.16 17.95 0.15
N LEU A 466 -36.37 18.92 -0.30
CA LEU A 466 -34.91 18.78 -0.37
C LEU A 466 -34.33 18.63 1.03
N ALA A 467 -33.57 17.56 1.25
CA ALA A 467 -32.88 17.32 2.51
C ALA A 467 -31.39 17.64 2.33
N SER A 468 -30.84 18.43 3.24
CA SER A 468 -29.39 18.62 3.35
C SER A 468 -28.80 17.50 4.21
N ASP A 469 -28.00 16.62 3.63
CA ASP A 469 -27.24 15.57 4.33
C ASP A 469 -25.73 15.85 4.23
N TYR A 470 -24.91 15.24 5.09
CA TYR A 470 -23.46 15.49 5.23
C TYR A 470 -22.61 15.27 3.94
N ARG A 471 -23.19 14.75 2.86
CA ARG A 471 -22.50 14.35 1.61
C ARG A 471 -22.50 15.43 0.51
N GLY A 472 -23.27 16.50 0.64
CA GLY A 472 -23.31 17.59 -0.32
C GLY A 472 -24.47 18.57 -0.11
N ASP A 473 -24.46 19.68 -0.85
CA ASP A 473 -25.55 20.66 -0.85
C ASP A 473 -26.33 20.62 -2.17
N PRO A 474 -27.42 19.81 -2.27
CA PRO A 474 -28.22 19.74 -3.48
C PRO A 474 -28.89 21.08 -3.83
N ALA A 475 -29.06 21.99 -2.87
CA ALA A 475 -29.60 23.32 -3.16
C ALA A 475 -28.60 24.15 -3.97
N SER A 476 -27.30 24.06 -3.69
CA SER A 476 -26.24 24.70 -4.49
C SER A 476 -26.23 24.19 -5.93
N ALA A 477 -26.37 22.88 -6.14
CA ALA A 477 -26.47 22.29 -7.48
C ALA A 477 -27.73 22.74 -8.24
N LEU A 478 -28.85 22.96 -7.53
CA LEU A 478 -30.05 23.55 -8.14
C LEU A 478 -29.88 25.03 -8.47
N LEU A 479 -29.15 25.79 -7.65
CA LEU A 479 -28.86 27.19 -7.96
C LEU A 479 -28.06 27.30 -9.25
N GLU A 480 -26.99 26.51 -9.41
CA GLU A 480 -26.22 26.47 -10.66
C GLU A 480 -27.08 26.08 -11.88
N LEU A 481 -28.04 25.18 -11.71
CA LEU A 481 -28.95 24.78 -12.78
C LEU A 481 -29.95 25.88 -13.17
N LEU A 482 -30.38 26.67 -12.18
CA LEU A 482 -31.47 27.64 -12.30
C LEU A 482 -30.98 29.07 -12.54
N ASP A 483 -29.70 29.33 -12.31
CA ASP A 483 -29.04 30.59 -12.61
C ASP A 483 -29.04 30.81 -14.14
N PRO A 484 -29.56 31.95 -14.65
CA PRO A 484 -29.52 32.27 -16.07
C PRO A 484 -28.14 32.73 -16.58
N GLU A 485 -27.18 33.04 -15.69
CA GLU A 485 -25.77 33.32 -16.02
C GLU A 485 -24.97 32.03 -16.24
#